data_AF-K6UW22-F1
#
_entry.id   AF-K6UW22-F1
#
_cell.length_a   1.000
_cell.length_b   1.000
_cell.length_c   1.000
_cell.angle_alpha   90.00
_cell.angle_beta   90.00
_cell.angle_gamma   90.00
#
_symmetry.space_group_name_H-M   'P 1'
#
loop_
_entity.id
_entity.type
_entity.pdbx_description
1 polymer ?
#
loop_
_entity_poly.entity_id
_entity_poly.type
_entity_poly.pdbx_seq_one_letter_code
_entity_poly.pdbx_strand_id
1 'polypeptide(L)'
;MASGKGESATQRYAECLAKLYQTHSLKLGLERTKQLSECFDNPGDTYQTVHVAGTNGKGSVSYKISMCLKVRSYTVGLFTSPHVLSIRERIKVNDECISEEDFVHLVEEIWRKSEQLDVKPTFFEIVTLVAYLFFKSKKVDYAVVETGIGGRLDATNILKKPELVVITSIGYDHQELLGTQLNSICDEKMGIIKEGTHVVIGPSVSIYKNIFKRAKDLNCVLKVVPPEPRGESFDEENTRIATEALKMLKVDVSLDPILKSVICVKPPLRMQYLAIEQIQHVKKKIFASSGAGEKVASWLEGAGKGGSPGGNLYTRGTIPLIVKNAFLESCKDNSILLFCGTFFMFDEVLPVFDIHSGRTRREQTRPGKPNARDRASGRDRSRAAHYSPVNF
;
A
#
# COMPACT_ATOMS: atom_id res chain seq x y z
N MET A 1 -52.54 10.25 5.69
CA MET A 1 -51.74 9.45 4.73
C MET A 1 -50.32 9.97 4.80
N ALA A 2 -49.42 9.22 5.43
CA ALA A 2 -48.04 9.62 5.63
C ALA A 2 -47.27 9.52 4.32
N SER A 3 -46.75 10.65 3.84
CA SER A 3 -45.84 10.75 2.71
C SER A 3 -44.44 10.31 3.15
N GLY A 4 -44.18 9.00 3.05
CA GLY A 4 -42.83 8.46 3.19
C GLY A 4 -41.94 8.98 2.06
N LYS A 5 -41.10 9.98 2.36
CA LYS A 5 -40.03 10.41 1.47
C LYS A 5 -39.04 9.25 1.35
N GLY A 6 -38.94 8.67 0.16
CA GLY A 6 -37.89 7.71 -0.17
C GLY A 6 -36.53 8.38 0.04
N GLU A 7 -35.70 7.77 0.88
CA GLU A 7 -34.34 8.19 1.14
C GLU A 7 -33.51 8.17 -0.15
N SER A 8 -32.76 9.23 -0.45
CA SER A 8 -31.96 9.28 -1.69
C SER A 8 -30.82 8.25 -1.63
N ALA A 9 -30.48 7.62 -2.77
CA ALA A 9 -29.43 6.60 -2.84
C ALA A 9 -28.08 7.08 -2.26
N THR A 10 -27.72 8.34 -2.51
CA THR A 10 -26.52 8.98 -1.96
C THR A 10 -26.55 9.10 -0.43
N GLN A 11 -27.70 9.40 0.16
CA GLN A 11 -27.86 9.48 1.61
C GLN A 11 -27.68 8.09 2.24
N ARG A 12 -28.34 7.07 1.68
CA ARG A 12 -28.22 5.69 2.15
C ARG A 12 -26.79 5.17 2.11
N TYR A 13 -26.04 5.48 1.04
CA TYR A 13 -24.62 5.16 0.96
C TYR A 13 -23.79 5.85 2.06
N ALA A 14 -24.00 7.15 2.28
CA ALA A 14 -23.30 7.90 3.33
C ALA A 14 -23.56 7.34 4.75
N GLU A 15 -24.81 6.99 5.04
CA GLU A 15 -25.21 6.39 6.32
C GLU A 15 -24.62 4.99 6.51
N CYS A 16 -24.66 4.16 5.46
CA CYS A 16 -24.01 2.86 5.44
C CYS A 16 -22.51 2.99 5.76
N LEU A 17 -21.82 3.94 5.12
CA LEU A 17 -20.40 4.20 5.41
C LEU A 17 -20.19 4.63 6.86
N ALA A 18 -20.99 5.55 7.38
CA ALA A 18 -20.87 6.03 8.76
C ALA A 18 -20.99 4.88 9.77
N LYS A 19 -21.98 3.99 9.59
CA LYS A 19 -22.15 2.79 10.43
C LYS A 19 -21.00 1.80 10.24
N LEU A 20 -20.55 1.57 9.01
CA LEU A 20 -19.43 0.68 8.72
C LEU A 20 -18.13 1.14 9.39
N TYR A 21 -17.81 2.44 9.35
CA TYR A 21 -16.61 2.99 9.99
C TYR A 21 -16.60 2.91 11.52
N GLN A 22 -17.77 2.81 12.18
CA GLN A 22 -17.83 2.57 13.63
C GLN A 22 -17.29 1.18 14.03
N THR A 23 -17.23 0.24 13.09
CA THR A 23 -16.68 -1.12 13.31
C THR A 23 -15.17 -1.20 13.08
N HIS A 24 -14.51 -0.06 12.86
CA HIS A 24 -13.07 0.01 12.60
C HIS A 24 -12.28 -0.40 13.85
N SER A 25 -11.82 -1.65 13.86
CA SER A 25 -11.00 -2.19 14.93
C SER A 25 -10.00 -3.20 14.36
N LEU A 26 -8.79 -3.22 14.91
CA LEU A 26 -7.73 -4.15 14.54
C LEU A 26 -7.84 -5.40 15.43
N LYS A 27 -8.79 -6.28 15.10
CA LYS A 27 -8.92 -7.60 15.75
C LYS A 27 -8.62 -8.69 14.73
N LEU A 28 -7.48 -9.34 14.89
CA LEU A 28 -7.10 -10.49 14.06
C LEU A 28 -7.91 -11.73 14.45
N GLY A 29 -8.05 -12.67 13.52
CA GLY A 29 -8.74 -13.94 13.71
C GLY A 29 -9.66 -14.27 12.54
N LEU A 30 -9.83 -15.57 12.26
CA LEU A 30 -10.59 -16.03 11.10
C LEU A 30 -12.00 -16.49 11.46
N GLU A 31 -12.28 -16.84 12.72
CA GLU A 31 -13.53 -17.46 13.15
C GLU A 31 -14.78 -16.68 12.70
N ARG A 32 -14.80 -15.37 12.95
CA ARG A 32 -15.93 -14.50 12.58
C ARG A 32 -16.16 -14.49 11.07
N THR A 33 -15.09 -14.28 10.30
CA THR A 33 -15.15 -14.22 8.84
C THR A 33 -15.53 -15.56 8.24
N LYS A 34 -15.02 -16.67 8.78
CA LYS A 34 -15.38 -18.04 8.35
C LYS A 34 -16.85 -18.32 8.60
N GLN A 35 -17.35 -18.08 9.81
CA GLN A 35 -18.76 -18.30 10.16
C GLN A 35 -19.71 -17.51 9.24
N LEU A 36 -19.39 -16.25 8.97
CA LEU A 36 -20.17 -15.42 8.05
C LEU A 36 -20.04 -15.90 6.59
N SER A 37 -18.83 -16.22 6.14
CA SER A 37 -18.58 -16.75 4.78
C SER A 37 -19.34 -18.04 4.51
N GLU A 38 -19.42 -18.95 5.48
CA GLU A 38 -20.15 -20.21 5.38
C GLU A 38 -21.65 -19.97 5.15
N CYS A 39 -22.23 -18.93 5.74
CA CYS A 39 -23.63 -18.54 5.51
C CYS A 39 -23.92 -18.00 4.11
N PHE A 40 -22.88 -17.71 3.34
CA PHE A 40 -22.92 -17.28 1.95
C PHE A 40 -22.37 -18.34 0.97
N ASP A 41 -22.30 -19.60 1.44
CA ASP A 41 -21.75 -20.74 0.71
C ASP A 41 -20.30 -20.52 0.27
N ASN A 42 -19.50 -19.91 1.14
CA ASN A 42 -18.07 -19.64 0.93
C ASN A 42 -17.78 -18.97 -0.43
N PRO A 43 -18.22 -17.71 -0.64
CA PRO A 43 -18.20 -17.08 -1.95
C PRO A 43 -16.80 -16.98 -2.57
N GLY A 44 -15.76 -16.86 -1.73
CA GLY A 44 -14.35 -16.83 -2.15
C GLY A 44 -13.83 -18.10 -2.81
N ASP A 45 -14.54 -19.23 -2.67
CA ASP A 45 -14.15 -20.53 -3.23
C ASP A 45 -14.83 -20.82 -4.60
N THR A 46 -15.58 -19.86 -5.16
CA THR A 46 -16.38 -20.04 -6.38
C THR A 46 -15.68 -19.63 -7.69
N TYR A 47 -14.45 -19.11 -7.61
CA TYR A 47 -13.65 -18.62 -8.72
C TYR A 47 -12.15 -18.81 -8.42
N GLN A 48 -11.28 -18.66 -9.43
CA GLN A 48 -9.84 -18.77 -9.23
C GLN A 48 -9.31 -17.58 -8.43
N THR A 49 -8.37 -17.80 -7.51
CA THR A 49 -7.83 -16.72 -6.68
C THR A 49 -6.31 -16.63 -6.73
N VAL A 50 -5.82 -15.39 -6.81
CA VAL A 50 -4.42 -15.03 -6.60
C VAL A 50 -4.34 -14.27 -5.29
N HIS A 51 -3.69 -14.84 -4.29
CA HIS A 51 -3.63 -14.25 -2.95
C HIS A 51 -2.26 -13.63 -2.69
N VAL A 52 -2.22 -12.32 -2.43
CA VAL A 52 -0.99 -11.52 -2.39
C VAL A 52 -0.76 -10.96 -0.98
N ALA A 53 0.34 -11.37 -0.36
CA ALA A 53 0.84 -10.83 0.89
C ALA A 53 2.24 -10.23 0.75
N GLY A 54 2.70 -9.54 1.79
CA GLY A 54 3.98 -8.82 1.77
C GLY A 54 3.97 -7.57 2.64
N THR A 55 5.14 -7.00 2.92
CA THR A 55 5.24 -5.68 3.56
C THR A 55 4.94 -4.60 2.53
N ASN A 56 5.78 -4.52 1.49
CA ASN A 56 5.63 -3.57 0.39
C ASN A 56 5.35 -4.28 -0.93
N GLY A 57 4.71 -3.57 -1.88
CA GLY A 57 4.51 -4.05 -3.25
C GLY A 57 3.23 -4.86 -3.50
N LYS A 58 2.51 -5.28 -2.45
CA LYS A 58 1.25 -6.05 -2.54
C LYS A 58 0.27 -5.45 -3.56
N GLY A 59 -0.25 -4.24 -3.30
CA GLY A 59 -1.18 -3.58 -4.22
C GLY A 59 -0.62 -3.35 -5.63
N SER A 60 0.68 -3.09 -5.79
CA SER A 60 1.29 -2.92 -7.12
C SER A 60 1.31 -4.23 -7.91
N VAL A 61 1.72 -5.33 -7.26
CA VAL A 61 1.73 -6.66 -7.86
C VAL A 61 0.31 -7.13 -8.16
N SER A 62 -0.63 -6.93 -7.23
CA SER A 62 -2.05 -7.25 -7.43
C SER A 62 -2.64 -6.50 -8.62
N TYR A 63 -2.37 -5.20 -8.74
CA TYR A 63 -2.81 -4.38 -9.86
C TYR A 63 -2.23 -4.88 -11.19
N LYS A 64 -0.92 -5.12 -11.27
CA LYS A 64 -0.25 -5.59 -12.50
C LYS A 64 -0.78 -6.95 -12.95
N ILE A 65 -0.98 -7.90 -12.02
CA ILE A 65 -1.56 -9.22 -12.33
C ILE A 65 -2.99 -9.06 -12.85
N SER A 66 -3.83 -8.27 -12.16
CA SER A 66 -5.23 -8.09 -12.59
C SER A 66 -5.35 -7.44 -13.98
N MET A 67 -4.50 -6.47 -14.30
CA MET A 67 -4.50 -5.83 -15.62
C MET A 67 -4.09 -6.80 -16.72
N CYS A 68 -3.06 -7.63 -16.49
CA CYS A 68 -2.63 -8.63 -17.47
C CYS A 68 -3.69 -9.72 -17.69
N LEU A 69 -4.32 -10.21 -16.62
CA LEU A 69 -5.41 -11.18 -16.73
C LEU A 69 -6.61 -10.59 -17.49
N LYS A 70 -6.96 -9.32 -17.24
CA LYS A 70 -8.02 -8.60 -17.97
C LYS A 70 -7.71 -8.51 -19.47
N VAL A 71 -6.46 -8.21 -19.85
CA VAL A 71 -6.02 -8.18 -21.26
C VAL A 71 -6.15 -9.55 -21.94
N ARG A 72 -6.07 -10.63 -21.16
CA ARG A 72 -6.32 -12.01 -21.63
C ARG A 72 -7.80 -12.39 -21.66
N SER A 73 -8.69 -11.39 -21.62
CA SER A 73 -10.14 -11.54 -21.71
C SER A 73 -10.80 -12.30 -20.55
N TYR A 74 -10.09 -12.47 -19.44
CA TYR A 74 -10.72 -12.91 -18.19
C TYR A 74 -11.52 -11.77 -17.56
N THR A 75 -12.62 -12.11 -16.92
CA THR A 75 -13.31 -11.21 -15.98
C THR A 75 -12.58 -11.26 -14.65
N VAL A 76 -12.00 -10.13 -14.23
CA VAL A 76 -11.06 -10.10 -13.10
C VAL A 76 -11.58 -9.21 -11.98
N GLY A 77 -11.76 -9.80 -10.79
CA GLY A 77 -11.91 -9.09 -9.53
C GLY A 77 -10.57 -8.63 -8.98
N LEU A 78 -10.50 -7.42 -8.43
CA LEU A 78 -9.34 -6.89 -7.71
C LEU A 78 -9.79 -6.40 -6.34
N PHE A 79 -9.23 -6.99 -5.28
CA PHE A 79 -9.41 -6.55 -3.90
C PHE A 79 -8.11 -5.99 -3.34
N THR A 80 -8.08 -4.69 -3.02
CA THR A 80 -6.87 -3.98 -2.53
C THR A 80 -7.13 -3.12 -1.31
N SER A 81 -6.06 -2.80 -0.57
CA SER A 81 -6.15 -1.95 0.61
C SER A 81 -4.88 -1.15 0.91
N PRO A 82 -4.98 0.01 1.59
CA PRO A 82 -6.18 0.80 1.82
C PRO A 82 -6.69 1.50 0.54
N HIS A 83 -7.74 2.31 0.65
CA HIS A 83 -8.16 3.24 -0.42
C HIS A 83 -7.66 4.66 -0.15
N VAL A 84 -7.75 5.53 -1.15
CA VAL A 84 -7.37 6.95 -1.02
C VAL A 84 -8.59 7.87 -0.94
N LEU A 85 -9.52 7.82 -1.91
CA LEU A 85 -10.67 8.73 -1.94
C LEU A 85 -11.98 8.02 -1.58
N SER A 86 -12.15 6.79 -2.08
CA SER A 86 -13.40 6.04 -1.92
C SER A 86 -13.13 4.60 -1.55
N ILE A 87 -13.91 4.07 -0.59
CA ILE A 87 -13.85 2.65 -0.21
C ILE A 87 -14.09 1.71 -1.39
N ARG A 88 -14.84 2.18 -2.40
CA ARG A 88 -15.12 1.45 -3.63
C ARG A 88 -13.86 1.14 -4.44
N GLU A 89 -12.78 1.91 -4.27
CA GLU A 89 -11.46 1.61 -4.87
C GLU A 89 -10.90 0.27 -4.40
N ARG A 90 -11.32 -0.20 -3.21
CA ARG A 90 -10.89 -1.50 -2.68
C ARG A 90 -11.46 -2.66 -3.48
N ILE A 91 -12.58 -2.51 -4.18
CA ILE A 91 -13.33 -3.60 -4.80
C ILE A 91 -13.63 -3.24 -6.24
N LYS A 92 -12.91 -3.85 -7.18
CA LYS A 92 -13.07 -3.59 -8.61
C LYS A 92 -13.33 -4.87 -9.38
N VAL A 93 -14.08 -4.77 -10.47
CA VAL A 93 -14.16 -5.80 -11.51
C VAL A 93 -13.78 -5.16 -12.85
N ASN A 94 -12.81 -5.73 -13.56
CA ASN A 94 -12.27 -5.20 -14.81
C ASN A 94 -11.78 -3.73 -14.73
N ASP A 95 -11.29 -3.33 -13.56
CA ASP A 95 -10.87 -1.96 -13.17
C ASP A 95 -12.01 -0.95 -12.90
N GLU A 96 -13.26 -1.41 -12.92
CA GLU A 96 -14.41 -0.60 -12.51
C GLU A 96 -14.74 -0.86 -11.04
N CYS A 97 -14.86 0.22 -10.26
CA CYS A 97 -15.24 0.14 -8.85
C CYS A 97 -16.68 -0.37 -8.71
N ILE A 98 -16.94 -1.16 -7.67
CA ILE A 98 -18.31 -1.49 -7.22
C ILE A 98 -19.17 -0.22 -7.13
N SER A 99 -20.46 -0.31 -7.49
CA SER A 99 -21.40 0.82 -7.36
C SER A 99 -21.74 1.10 -5.88
N GLU A 100 -22.30 2.27 -5.60
CA GLU A 100 -22.74 2.59 -4.24
C GLU A 100 -23.89 1.68 -3.83
N GLU A 101 -24.80 1.39 -4.76
CA GLU A 101 -25.96 0.53 -4.57
C GLU A 101 -25.55 -0.92 -4.28
N ASP A 102 -24.65 -1.50 -5.10
CA ASP A 102 -24.16 -2.87 -4.90
C ASP A 102 -23.39 -2.96 -3.57
N PHE A 103 -22.62 -1.93 -3.21
CA PHE A 103 -21.88 -1.90 -1.95
C PHE A 103 -22.82 -1.88 -0.73
N VAL A 104 -23.80 -0.98 -0.71
CA VAL A 104 -24.79 -0.88 0.38
C VAL A 104 -25.56 -2.19 0.52
N HIS A 105 -26.05 -2.73 -0.60
CA HIS A 105 -26.83 -3.96 -0.60
C HIS A 105 -26.07 -5.12 0.05
N LEU A 106 -24.81 -5.32 -0.32
CA LEU A 106 -23.98 -6.39 0.22
C LEU A 106 -23.63 -6.18 1.70
N VAL A 107 -23.34 -4.93 2.11
CA VAL A 107 -23.06 -4.62 3.51
C VAL A 107 -24.28 -4.89 4.40
N GLU A 108 -25.47 -4.47 3.96
CA GLU A 108 -26.71 -4.73 4.70
C GLU A 108 -27.03 -6.23 4.79
N GLU A 109 -26.77 -6.99 3.73
CA GLU A 109 -26.95 -8.44 3.75
C GLU A 109 -26.00 -9.12 4.76
N ILE A 110 -24.74 -8.70 4.78
CA ILE A 110 -23.74 -9.19 5.76
C ILE A 110 -24.17 -8.82 7.18
N TRP A 111 -24.63 -7.58 7.42
CA TRP A 111 -25.09 -7.19 8.75
C TRP A 111 -26.28 -8.02 9.22
N ARG A 112 -27.28 -8.22 8.36
CA ARG A 112 -28.44 -9.06 8.68
C ARG A 112 -28.02 -10.47 9.05
N LYS A 113 -27.07 -11.08 8.32
CA LYS A 113 -26.51 -12.40 8.67
C LYS A 113 -25.71 -12.37 9.96
N SER A 114 -24.94 -11.31 10.20
CA SER A 114 -24.14 -11.15 11.42
C SER A 114 -25.02 -11.04 12.68
N GLU A 115 -26.14 -10.33 12.59
CA GLU A 115 -27.13 -10.22 13.67
C GLU A 115 -27.81 -11.58 13.95
N GLN A 116 -28.15 -12.33 12.90
CA GLN A 116 -28.75 -13.67 13.02
C GLN A 116 -27.82 -14.68 13.72
N LEU A 117 -26.50 -14.51 13.59
CA LEU A 117 -25.49 -15.40 14.17
C LEU A 117 -24.89 -14.89 15.48
N ASP A 118 -25.29 -13.70 15.94
CA ASP A 118 -24.61 -12.95 17.02
C ASP A 118 -23.09 -12.81 16.80
N VAL A 119 -22.68 -12.59 15.55
CA VAL A 119 -21.29 -12.35 15.17
C VAL A 119 -21.09 -10.85 14.99
N LYS A 120 -20.04 -10.29 15.60
CA LYS A 120 -19.67 -8.87 15.47
C LYS A 120 -18.42 -8.74 14.60
N PRO A 121 -18.55 -8.71 13.26
CA PRO A 121 -17.39 -8.60 12.38
C PRO A 121 -16.77 -7.21 12.45
N THR A 122 -15.46 -7.14 12.21
CA THR A 122 -14.74 -5.87 12.06
C THR A 122 -14.98 -5.26 10.68
N PHE A 123 -14.63 -3.99 10.54
CA PHE A 123 -14.63 -3.28 9.25
C PHE A 123 -13.99 -4.10 8.12
N PHE A 124 -12.78 -4.63 8.33
CA PHE A 124 -12.05 -5.32 7.28
C PHE A 124 -12.65 -6.68 6.94
N GLU A 125 -13.24 -7.38 7.92
CA GLU A 125 -13.95 -8.64 7.71
C GLU A 125 -15.21 -8.42 6.86
N ILE A 126 -16.00 -7.36 7.13
CA ILE A 126 -17.17 -7.00 6.32
C ILE A 126 -16.74 -6.68 4.89
N VAL A 127 -15.76 -5.79 4.71
CA VAL A 127 -15.31 -5.35 3.38
C VAL A 127 -14.72 -6.50 2.56
N THR A 128 -14.05 -7.46 3.21
CA THR A 128 -13.56 -8.69 2.55
C THR A 128 -14.72 -9.54 2.03
N LEU A 129 -15.78 -9.73 2.83
CA LEU A 129 -16.96 -10.48 2.40
C LEU A 129 -17.73 -9.77 1.29
N VAL A 130 -17.84 -8.44 1.34
CA VAL A 130 -18.41 -7.64 0.23
C VAL A 130 -17.65 -7.92 -1.06
N ALA A 131 -16.31 -7.91 -1.03
CA ALA A 131 -15.51 -8.19 -2.21
C ALA A 131 -15.80 -9.58 -2.77
N TYR A 132 -15.85 -10.61 -1.91
CA TYR A 132 -16.09 -11.98 -2.37
C TYR A 132 -17.49 -12.21 -2.92
N LEU A 133 -18.51 -11.66 -2.26
CA LEU A 133 -19.88 -11.71 -2.74
C LEU A 133 -20.04 -10.97 -4.08
N PHE A 134 -19.41 -9.81 -4.21
CA PHE A 134 -19.42 -9.03 -5.45
C PHE A 134 -18.73 -9.78 -6.59
N PHE A 135 -17.58 -10.40 -6.35
CA PHE A 135 -16.87 -11.20 -7.35
C PHE A 135 -17.68 -12.43 -7.79
N LYS A 136 -18.34 -13.11 -6.84
CA LYS A 136 -19.27 -14.21 -7.14
C LYS A 136 -20.45 -13.72 -7.99
N SER A 137 -21.06 -12.58 -7.65
CA SER A 137 -22.21 -12.04 -8.40
C SER A 137 -21.84 -11.59 -9.81
N LYS A 138 -20.62 -11.07 -10.01
CA LYS A 138 -20.09 -10.71 -11.33
C LYS A 138 -19.47 -11.88 -12.09
N LYS A 139 -19.50 -13.10 -11.53
CA LYS A 139 -18.97 -14.33 -12.15
C LYS A 139 -17.53 -14.16 -12.66
N VAL A 140 -16.66 -13.60 -11.83
CA VAL A 140 -15.25 -13.40 -12.21
C VAL A 140 -14.58 -14.76 -12.47
N ASP A 141 -13.66 -14.79 -13.43
CA ASP A 141 -12.81 -15.96 -13.67
C ASP A 141 -11.70 -16.01 -12.62
N TYR A 142 -11.10 -14.85 -12.35
CA TYR A 142 -10.04 -14.67 -11.36
C TYR A 142 -10.37 -13.53 -10.39
N ALA A 143 -10.03 -13.70 -9.12
CA ALA A 143 -9.94 -12.62 -8.16
C ALA A 143 -8.50 -12.48 -7.65
N VAL A 144 -7.93 -11.28 -7.77
CA VAL A 144 -6.63 -10.94 -7.20
C VAL A 144 -6.87 -10.23 -5.87
N VAL A 145 -6.45 -10.86 -4.78
CA VAL A 145 -6.81 -10.50 -3.41
C VAL A 145 -5.54 -10.10 -2.65
N GLU A 146 -5.41 -8.83 -2.30
CA GLU A 146 -4.36 -8.33 -1.41
C GLU A 146 -4.76 -8.53 0.06
N THR A 147 -3.85 -9.10 0.87
CA THR A 147 -4.02 -9.14 2.34
C THR A 147 -3.99 -7.74 2.93
N GLY A 148 -4.78 -7.48 3.96
CA GLY A 148 -4.69 -6.25 4.75
C GLY A 148 -3.41 -6.22 5.58
N ILE A 149 -3.34 -7.02 6.63
CA ILE A 149 -2.22 -7.04 7.58
C ILE A 149 -1.78 -8.49 7.84
N GLY A 150 -0.46 -8.72 7.78
CA GLY A 150 0.11 -10.04 8.01
C GLY A 150 -0.26 -11.01 6.89
N GLY A 151 -1.07 -12.02 7.20
CA GLY A 151 -1.55 -13.03 6.26
C GLY A 151 -2.29 -14.16 6.97
N ARG A 152 -1.64 -14.83 7.92
CA ARG A 152 -2.17 -16.00 8.64
C ARG A 152 -3.56 -15.78 9.24
N LEU A 153 -3.76 -14.65 9.91
CA LEU A 153 -5.01 -14.28 10.58
C LEU A 153 -5.75 -13.12 9.89
N ASP A 154 -5.34 -12.77 8.68
CA ASP A 154 -6.01 -11.74 7.88
C ASP A 154 -7.35 -12.25 7.36
N ALA A 155 -8.38 -11.41 7.33
CA ALA A 155 -9.72 -11.80 6.90
C ALA A 155 -9.74 -12.42 5.50
N THR A 156 -8.80 -12.06 4.62
CA THR A 156 -8.68 -12.64 3.27
C THR A 156 -8.20 -14.10 3.28
N ASN A 157 -7.64 -14.60 4.38
CA ASN A 157 -7.10 -15.96 4.49
C ASN A 157 -8.15 -17.04 4.78
N ILE A 158 -9.43 -16.70 4.62
CA ILE A 158 -10.51 -17.69 4.57
C ILE A 158 -10.57 -18.44 3.22
N LEU A 159 -9.86 -17.95 2.19
CA LEU A 159 -9.68 -18.67 0.93
C LEU A 159 -9.08 -20.06 1.18
N LYS A 160 -9.76 -21.11 0.71
CA LYS A 160 -9.34 -22.48 0.99
C LYS A 160 -8.20 -22.94 0.09
N LYS A 161 -8.29 -22.62 -1.21
CA LYS A 161 -7.36 -23.12 -2.23
C LYS A 161 -7.08 -22.05 -3.30
N PRO A 162 -6.25 -21.05 -3.01
CA PRO A 162 -5.77 -20.15 -4.04
C PRO A 162 -4.97 -20.89 -5.11
N GLU A 163 -5.18 -20.51 -6.36
CA GLU A 163 -4.44 -21.06 -7.51
C GLU A 163 -2.98 -20.61 -7.44
N LEU A 164 -2.76 -19.38 -6.96
CA LEU A 164 -1.45 -18.78 -6.77
C LEU A 164 -1.40 -17.96 -5.49
N VAL A 165 -0.32 -18.10 -4.74
CA VAL A 165 0.06 -17.22 -3.64
C VAL A 165 1.30 -16.42 -4.03
N VAL A 166 1.32 -15.13 -3.71
CA VAL A 166 2.47 -14.26 -3.91
C VAL A 166 2.88 -13.62 -2.59
N ILE A 167 4.15 -13.78 -2.19
CA ILE A 167 4.74 -13.03 -1.07
C ILE A 167 5.75 -12.03 -1.63
N THR A 168 5.40 -10.75 -1.65
CA THR A 168 6.19 -9.74 -2.38
C THR A 168 7.50 -9.38 -1.66
N SER A 169 7.43 -9.03 -0.38
CA SER A 169 8.60 -8.62 0.42
C SER A 169 8.37 -8.84 1.92
N ILE A 170 9.45 -8.95 2.68
CA ILE A 170 9.42 -8.96 4.15
C ILE A 170 10.21 -7.77 4.68
N GLY A 171 9.59 -6.99 5.55
CA GLY A 171 10.20 -5.85 6.24
C GLY A 171 9.43 -5.54 7.52
N TYR A 172 10.01 -4.73 8.40
CA TYR A 172 9.38 -4.30 9.64
C TYR A 172 8.12 -3.48 9.36
N ASP A 173 7.00 -3.99 9.84
CA ASP A 173 5.68 -3.36 9.72
C ASP A 173 4.73 -3.99 10.74
N HIS A 174 3.83 -3.21 11.32
CA HIS A 174 2.85 -3.64 12.33
C HIS A 174 3.42 -4.57 13.42
N GLN A 175 4.61 -4.26 13.97
CA GLN A 175 5.35 -5.14 14.88
C GLN A 175 4.58 -5.49 16.17
N GLU A 176 3.66 -4.62 16.61
CA GLU A 176 2.77 -4.89 17.74
C GLU A 176 1.82 -6.07 17.50
N LEU A 177 1.49 -6.34 16.22
CA LEU A 177 0.58 -7.42 15.81
C LEU A 177 1.33 -8.63 15.24
N LEU A 178 2.41 -8.39 14.48
CA LEU A 178 3.12 -9.43 13.71
C LEU A 178 4.39 -9.95 14.40
N GLY A 179 4.77 -9.35 15.52
CA GLY A 179 6.00 -9.63 16.24
C GLY A 179 7.15 -8.70 15.85
N THR A 180 8.20 -8.71 16.67
CA THR A 180 9.33 -7.77 16.56
C THR A 180 10.47 -8.28 15.67
N GLN A 181 10.40 -9.53 15.19
CA GLN A 181 11.44 -10.17 14.39
C GLN A 181 10.97 -10.38 12.94
N LEU A 182 11.86 -10.18 11.97
CA LEU A 182 11.54 -10.38 10.55
C LEU A 182 11.11 -11.82 10.23
N ASN A 183 11.67 -12.82 10.92
CA ASN A 183 11.22 -14.20 10.80
C ASN A 183 9.75 -14.36 11.22
N SER A 184 9.34 -13.74 12.33
CA SER A 184 7.94 -13.78 12.79
C SER A 184 7.00 -13.10 11.79
N ILE A 185 7.43 -11.97 11.21
CA ILE A 185 6.68 -11.27 10.16
C ILE A 185 6.57 -12.15 8.89
N CYS A 186 7.64 -12.87 8.55
CA CYS A 186 7.63 -13.84 7.45
C CYS A 186 6.64 -14.98 7.74
N ASP A 187 6.64 -15.53 8.96
CA ASP A 187 5.74 -16.61 9.36
C ASP A 187 4.26 -16.19 9.30
N GLU A 188 3.95 -14.96 9.70
CA GLU A 188 2.61 -14.39 9.54
C GLU A 188 2.20 -14.29 8.06
N LYS A 189 3.08 -13.75 7.20
CA LYS A 189 2.77 -13.53 5.78
C LYS A 189 2.66 -14.83 5.00
N MET A 190 3.53 -15.80 5.24
CA MET A 190 3.47 -17.11 4.58
C MET A 190 2.29 -17.98 5.06
N GLY A 191 1.56 -17.54 6.10
CA GLY A 191 0.34 -18.20 6.57
C GLY A 191 -0.81 -18.26 5.55
N ILE A 192 -0.69 -17.54 4.43
CA ILE A 192 -1.62 -17.64 3.30
C ILE A 192 -1.31 -18.81 2.35
N ILE A 193 -0.13 -19.44 2.47
CA ILE A 193 0.23 -20.62 1.66
C ILE A 193 -0.64 -21.81 2.08
N LYS A 194 -1.31 -22.42 1.09
CA LYS A 194 -2.17 -23.60 1.22
C LYS A 194 -1.57 -24.79 0.47
N GLU A 195 -2.06 -25.98 0.80
CA GLU A 195 -1.57 -27.24 0.21
C GLU A 195 -1.77 -27.30 -1.30
N GLY A 196 -0.72 -27.69 -2.02
CA GLY A 196 -0.71 -27.85 -3.48
C GLY A 196 -0.78 -26.54 -4.29
N THR A 197 -0.78 -25.37 -3.64
CA THR A 197 -0.83 -24.07 -4.33
C THR A 197 0.50 -23.71 -4.98
N HIS A 198 0.46 -23.02 -6.12
CA HIS A 198 1.63 -22.36 -6.71
C HIS A 198 2.05 -21.17 -5.83
N VAL A 199 3.35 -20.97 -5.62
CA VAL A 199 3.87 -19.90 -4.76
C VAL A 199 4.94 -19.11 -5.48
N VAL A 200 4.80 -17.78 -5.56
CA VAL A 200 5.86 -16.87 -5.99
C VAL A 200 6.34 -16.05 -4.80
N ILE A 201 7.65 -15.94 -4.63
CA ILE A 201 8.25 -15.11 -3.59
C ILE A 201 9.21 -14.10 -4.21
N GLY A 202 9.14 -12.85 -3.74
CA GLY A 202 10.05 -11.80 -4.18
C GLY A 202 11.48 -11.98 -3.68
N PRO A 203 12.46 -11.25 -4.24
CA PRO A 203 13.88 -11.47 -3.99
C PRO A 203 14.24 -11.40 -2.50
N SER A 204 13.73 -10.39 -1.79
CA SER A 204 13.98 -10.18 -0.36
C SER A 204 13.43 -11.28 0.55
N VAL A 205 12.48 -12.08 0.06
CA VAL A 205 11.85 -13.17 0.83
C VAL A 205 12.71 -14.45 0.80
N SER A 206 13.59 -14.59 -0.19
CA SER A 206 14.39 -15.80 -0.40
C SER A 206 15.40 -16.10 0.71
N ILE A 207 15.69 -15.15 1.59
CA ILE A 207 16.60 -15.34 2.73
C ILE A 207 15.94 -16.12 3.89
N TYR A 208 14.62 -16.21 3.93
CA TYR A 208 13.88 -16.81 5.05
C TYR A 208 13.64 -18.30 4.80
N LYS A 209 14.47 -19.16 5.42
CA LYS A 209 14.41 -20.62 5.24
C LYS A 209 13.03 -21.24 5.53
N ASN A 210 12.27 -20.64 6.43
CA ASN A 210 10.94 -21.12 6.81
C ASN A 210 9.96 -21.20 5.63
N ILE A 211 10.08 -20.32 4.64
CA ILE A 211 9.17 -20.33 3.48
C ILE A 211 9.38 -21.55 2.59
N PHE A 212 10.64 -21.98 2.41
CA PHE A 212 10.97 -23.18 1.65
C PHE A 212 10.50 -24.44 2.36
N LYS A 213 10.67 -24.48 3.68
CA LYS A 213 10.15 -25.57 4.51
C LYS A 213 8.62 -25.63 4.40
N ARG A 214 7.94 -24.49 4.57
CA ARG A 214 6.47 -24.40 4.47
C ARG A 214 5.96 -24.85 3.10
N ALA A 215 6.59 -24.39 2.02
CA ALA A 215 6.22 -24.79 0.66
C ALA A 215 6.44 -26.29 0.43
N LYS A 216 7.54 -26.87 0.94
CA LYS A 216 7.80 -28.31 0.86
C LYS A 216 6.78 -29.12 1.66
N ASP A 217 6.53 -28.73 2.91
CA ASP A 217 5.60 -29.43 3.82
C ASP A 217 4.16 -29.40 3.28
N LEU A 218 3.81 -28.41 2.46
CA LEU A 218 2.50 -28.25 1.82
C LEU A 218 2.48 -28.69 0.35
N ASN A 219 3.50 -29.38 -0.15
CA ASN A 219 3.55 -29.87 -1.54
C ASN A 219 3.32 -28.76 -2.60
N CYS A 220 3.81 -27.54 -2.33
CA CYS A 220 3.66 -26.39 -3.20
C CYS A 220 4.71 -26.39 -4.32
N VAL A 221 4.34 -25.83 -5.48
CA VAL A 221 5.31 -25.45 -6.52
C VAL A 221 5.81 -24.04 -6.22
N LEU A 222 7.06 -23.91 -5.78
CA LEU A 222 7.64 -22.62 -5.38
C LEU A 222 8.54 -22.03 -6.48
N LYS A 223 8.32 -20.75 -6.82
CA LYS A 223 9.16 -19.95 -7.70
C LYS A 223 9.74 -18.76 -6.93
N VAL A 224 11.07 -18.67 -6.93
CA VAL A 224 11.80 -17.53 -6.38
C VAL A 224 12.13 -16.56 -7.51
N VAL A 225 11.80 -15.29 -7.32
CA VAL A 225 12.25 -14.21 -8.20
C VAL A 225 13.68 -13.84 -7.79
N PRO A 226 14.69 -13.96 -8.67
CA PRO A 226 16.07 -13.66 -8.31
C PRO A 226 16.26 -12.15 -8.07
N PRO A 227 17.19 -11.71 -7.21
CA PRO A 227 17.54 -10.30 -7.11
C PRO A 227 18.15 -9.79 -8.43
N GLU A 228 17.88 -8.54 -8.81
CA GLU A 228 18.55 -7.88 -9.95
C GLU A 228 19.94 -7.38 -9.48
N PRO A 229 21.05 -7.92 -10.02
CA PRO A 229 22.39 -7.61 -9.53
C PRO A 229 22.81 -6.14 -9.70
N ARG A 230 22.24 -5.45 -10.69
CA ARG A 230 22.52 -4.02 -10.96
C ARG A 230 21.71 -3.07 -10.08
N GLY A 231 20.85 -3.61 -9.21
CA GLY A 231 19.83 -2.84 -8.53
C GLY A 231 18.66 -2.52 -9.47
N GLU A 232 17.50 -2.28 -8.86
CA GLU A 232 16.28 -1.93 -9.57
C GLU A 232 15.39 -1.06 -8.68
N SER A 233 14.43 -0.38 -9.30
CA SER A 233 13.36 0.29 -8.59
C SER A 233 12.34 -0.71 -8.03
N PHE A 234 11.59 -0.29 -7.00
CA PHE A 234 10.50 -1.12 -6.46
C PHE A 234 9.45 -1.50 -7.51
N ASP A 235 9.21 -0.65 -8.51
CA ASP A 235 8.23 -0.97 -9.57
C ASP A 235 8.75 -2.02 -10.55
N GLU A 236 10.05 -1.99 -10.87
CA GLU A 236 10.72 -3.03 -11.66
C GLU A 236 10.69 -4.37 -10.90
N GLU A 237 11.03 -4.39 -9.61
CA GLU A 237 10.94 -5.61 -8.78
C GLU A 237 9.50 -6.17 -8.76
N ASN A 238 8.51 -5.31 -8.51
CA ASN A 238 7.10 -5.69 -8.53
C ASN A 238 6.67 -6.20 -9.91
N THR A 239 7.20 -5.64 -11.00
CA THR A 239 6.93 -6.08 -12.37
C THR A 239 7.51 -7.47 -12.64
N ARG A 240 8.71 -7.77 -12.15
CA ARG A 240 9.31 -9.12 -12.25
C ARG A 240 8.55 -10.15 -11.41
N ILE A 241 8.13 -9.77 -10.20
CA ILE A 241 7.26 -10.61 -9.35
C ILE A 241 5.94 -10.93 -10.06
N ALA A 242 5.25 -9.91 -10.59
CA ALA A 242 4.02 -10.09 -11.35
C ALA A 242 4.22 -10.93 -12.62
N THR A 243 5.37 -10.79 -13.28
CA THR A 243 5.71 -11.59 -14.48
C THR A 243 5.82 -13.07 -14.15
N GLU A 244 6.55 -13.43 -13.09
CA GLU A 244 6.67 -14.82 -12.67
C GLU A 244 5.34 -15.39 -12.15
N ALA A 245 4.54 -14.58 -11.46
CA ALA A 245 3.17 -14.93 -11.08
C ALA A 245 2.30 -15.27 -12.31
N LEU A 246 2.30 -14.43 -13.34
CA LEU A 246 1.54 -14.67 -14.57
C LEU A 246 2.02 -15.91 -15.32
N LYS A 247 3.34 -16.17 -15.36
CA LYS A 247 3.87 -17.42 -15.92
C LYS A 247 3.34 -18.66 -15.21
N MET A 248 3.23 -18.63 -13.87
CA MET A 248 2.64 -19.74 -13.11
C MET A 248 1.15 -19.94 -13.42
N LEU A 249 0.44 -18.86 -13.74
CA LEU A 249 -0.94 -18.89 -14.25
C LEU A 249 -1.03 -19.21 -15.76
N LYS A 250 0.07 -19.64 -16.39
CA LYS A 250 0.16 -19.94 -17.83
C LYS A 250 -0.17 -18.75 -18.74
N VAL A 251 0.09 -17.53 -18.26
CA VAL A 251 0.01 -16.28 -19.02
C VAL A 251 1.43 -15.83 -19.36
N ASP A 252 1.87 -16.06 -20.60
CA ASP A 252 3.22 -15.71 -21.04
C ASP A 252 3.32 -14.23 -21.47
N VAL A 253 3.93 -13.43 -20.59
CA VAL A 253 4.22 -12.00 -20.84
C VAL A 253 5.39 -11.82 -21.81
N SER A 254 6.30 -12.79 -21.93
CA SER A 254 7.58 -12.61 -22.62
C SER A 254 7.46 -12.52 -24.15
N LEU A 255 6.38 -13.05 -24.71
CA LEU A 255 6.13 -13.08 -26.15
C LEU A 255 5.01 -12.12 -26.60
N ASP A 256 4.27 -11.53 -25.66
CA ASP A 256 3.12 -10.67 -25.95
C ASP A 256 3.48 -9.18 -25.73
N PRO A 257 3.59 -8.36 -26.80
CA PRO A 257 3.91 -6.94 -26.69
C PRO A 257 2.89 -6.13 -25.89
N ILE A 258 1.61 -6.53 -25.91
CA ILE A 258 0.54 -5.85 -25.17
C ILE A 258 0.74 -6.12 -23.68
N LEU A 259 0.97 -7.38 -23.29
CA LEU A 259 1.24 -7.71 -21.89
C LEU A 259 2.52 -7.04 -21.38
N LYS A 260 3.59 -6.96 -22.20
CA LYS A 260 4.81 -6.22 -21.84
C LYS A 260 4.55 -4.74 -21.58
N SER A 261 3.64 -4.12 -22.33
CA SER A 261 3.28 -2.73 -22.11
C SER A 261 2.43 -2.57 -20.85
N VAL A 262 1.41 -3.41 -20.69
CA VAL A 262 0.43 -3.31 -19.61
C VAL A 262 1.03 -3.62 -18.24
N ILE A 263 1.93 -4.61 -18.15
CA ILE A 263 2.55 -4.98 -16.88
C ILE A 263 3.46 -3.87 -16.31
N CYS A 264 3.97 -2.98 -17.16
CA CYS A 264 4.79 -1.84 -16.76
C CYS A 264 3.96 -0.66 -16.24
N VAL A 265 2.63 -0.70 -16.36
CA VAL A 265 1.76 0.36 -15.84
C VAL A 265 1.82 0.38 -14.30
N LYS A 266 2.00 1.56 -13.73
CA LYS A 266 2.00 1.79 -12.28
C LYS A 266 0.58 2.01 -11.78
N PRO A 267 0.21 1.49 -10.59
CA PRO A 267 -1.02 1.91 -9.94
C PRO A 267 -0.96 3.42 -9.63
N PRO A 268 -2.11 4.12 -9.63
CA PRO A 268 -2.16 5.52 -9.20
C PRO A 268 -1.50 5.72 -7.83
N LEU A 269 -0.86 6.89 -7.64
CA LEU A 269 -0.29 7.33 -6.35
C LEU A 269 0.87 6.46 -5.80
N ARG A 270 1.51 5.65 -6.66
CA ARG A 270 2.75 4.91 -6.36
C ARG A 270 3.93 5.56 -7.07
N MET A 271 4.63 6.46 -6.38
CA MET A 271 5.72 7.25 -6.97
C MET A 271 5.28 7.95 -8.26
N GLN A 272 4.11 8.59 -8.20
CA GLN A 272 3.50 9.26 -9.34
C GLN A 272 4.00 10.70 -9.42
N TYR A 273 4.59 11.05 -10.56
CA TYR A 273 4.92 12.43 -10.90
C TYR A 273 3.69 13.09 -11.49
N LEU A 274 3.32 14.25 -10.95
CA LEU A 274 2.27 15.09 -11.52
C LEU A 274 2.90 16.23 -12.32
N ALA A 275 2.39 16.44 -13.53
CA ALA A 275 2.73 17.61 -14.32
C ALA A 275 2.25 18.90 -13.60
N ILE A 276 2.88 20.03 -13.89
CA ILE A 276 2.57 21.33 -13.24
C ILE A 276 1.09 21.68 -13.41
N GLU A 277 0.51 21.42 -14.58
CA GLU A 277 -0.89 21.69 -14.88
C GLU A 277 -1.84 20.80 -14.04
N GLN A 278 -1.46 19.53 -13.83
CA GLN A 278 -2.19 18.61 -12.97
C GLN A 278 -2.11 19.07 -11.51
N ILE A 279 -0.94 19.56 -11.07
CA ILE A 279 -0.77 20.16 -9.74
C ILE A 279 -1.69 21.36 -9.58
N GLN A 280 -1.75 22.27 -10.55
CA GLN A 280 -2.63 23.44 -10.48
C GLN A 280 -4.12 23.04 -10.45
N HIS A 281 -4.51 22.01 -11.20
CA HIS A 281 -5.87 21.47 -11.16
C HIS A 281 -6.22 20.88 -9.79
N VAL A 282 -5.31 20.08 -9.21
CA VAL A 282 -5.47 19.48 -7.87
C VAL A 282 -5.57 20.59 -6.82
N LYS A 283 -4.68 21.59 -6.85
CA LYS A 283 -4.75 22.76 -5.97
C LYS A 283 -6.09 23.46 -6.10
N LYS A 284 -6.53 23.79 -7.32
CA LYS A 284 -7.81 24.46 -7.56
C LYS A 284 -8.99 23.68 -6.99
N LYS A 285 -9.01 22.35 -7.11
CA LYS A 285 -10.08 21.51 -6.55
C LYS A 285 -10.04 21.44 -5.02
N ILE A 286 -8.86 21.22 -4.43
CA ILE A 286 -8.70 21.13 -2.97
C ILE A 286 -9.03 22.47 -2.29
N PHE A 287 -8.63 23.58 -2.89
CA PHE A 287 -8.86 24.92 -2.34
C PHE A 287 -10.22 25.53 -2.72
N ALA A 288 -10.93 25.00 -3.73
CA ALA A 288 -12.29 25.42 -4.06
C ALA A 288 -13.37 24.72 -3.21
N SER A 289 -13.06 23.56 -2.61
CA SER A 289 -13.91 22.94 -1.60
C SER A 289 -13.73 23.65 -0.25
N SER A 290 -14.58 24.64 0.02
CA SER A 290 -14.66 25.38 1.28
C SER A 290 -14.72 24.40 2.47
N GLY A 291 -13.65 24.33 3.25
CA GLY A 291 -13.53 23.47 4.45
C GLY A 291 -12.37 22.46 4.42
N ALA A 292 -11.81 22.13 3.26
CA ALA A 292 -10.59 21.29 3.20
C ALA A 292 -9.33 22.06 3.60
N GLY A 293 -9.26 23.35 3.24
CA GLY A 293 -8.17 24.25 3.62
C GLY A 293 -8.04 24.45 5.13
N GLU A 294 -9.16 24.53 5.85
CA GLU A 294 -9.17 24.64 7.33
C GLU A 294 -8.76 23.33 8.01
N LYS A 295 -9.13 22.17 7.48
CA LYS A 295 -8.69 20.87 8.00
C LYS A 295 -7.20 20.65 7.81
N VAL A 296 -6.66 21.00 6.64
CA VAL A 296 -5.21 20.93 6.37
C VAL A 296 -4.48 21.94 7.25
N ALA A 297 -4.97 23.18 7.37
CA ALA A 297 -4.39 24.19 8.26
C ALA A 297 -4.42 23.78 9.74
N SER A 298 -5.51 23.17 10.22
CA SER A 298 -5.62 22.62 11.58
C SER A 298 -4.63 21.46 11.82
N TRP A 299 -4.41 20.62 10.81
CA TRP A 299 -3.41 19.53 10.87
C TRP A 299 -1.98 20.09 10.94
N LEU A 300 -1.71 21.17 10.20
CA LEU A 300 -0.43 21.89 10.20
C LEU A 300 -0.18 22.64 11.51
N GLU A 301 -1.21 23.26 12.11
CA GLU A 301 -1.12 23.94 13.40
C GLU A 301 -0.92 22.97 14.58
N GLY A 302 -1.47 21.75 14.49
CA GLY A 302 -1.26 20.69 15.48
C GLY A 302 0.14 20.10 15.45
N ALA A 303 0.78 20.02 14.27
CA ALA A 303 2.15 19.52 14.12
C ALA A 303 3.23 20.52 14.62
N GLY A 304 2.92 21.82 14.63
CA GLY A 304 3.83 22.88 15.10
C GLY A 304 3.86 23.09 16.62
N LYS A 305 2.87 22.57 17.35
CA LYS A 305 2.85 22.61 18.83
C LYS A 305 3.34 21.27 19.34
N GLY A 306 4.59 21.21 19.80
CA GLY A 306 5.30 20.02 20.27
C GLY A 306 4.67 19.30 21.47
N GLY A 307 3.47 18.75 21.30
CA GLY A 307 2.81 17.84 22.20
C GLY A 307 2.20 16.70 21.39
N SER A 308 2.87 15.55 21.37
CA SER A 308 2.37 14.32 20.77
C SER A 308 0.99 13.94 21.30
N PRO A 309 0.04 13.58 20.42
CA PRO A 309 -0.86 12.48 20.64
C PRO A 309 -0.35 11.30 19.78
N GLY A 310 0.04 10.22 20.45
CA GLY A 310 0.73 9.04 19.89
C GLY A 310 0.32 8.63 18.47
N GLY A 311 1.18 8.97 17.51
CA GLY A 311 1.14 8.51 16.12
C GLY A 311 2.54 8.16 15.67
N ASN A 312 2.96 6.91 15.89
CA ASN A 312 4.18 6.38 15.30
C ASN A 312 3.92 6.13 13.81
N LEU A 313 4.31 7.09 12.96
CA LEU A 313 4.62 6.83 11.56
C LEU A 313 6.07 7.28 11.33
N TYR A 314 6.95 6.29 11.15
CA TYR A 314 8.37 6.46 10.79
C TYR A 314 9.27 7.12 11.83
N THR A 315 9.36 6.56 13.04
CA THR A 315 10.48 6.88 13.94
C THR A 315 11.54 5.76 13.92
N ARG A 316 12.73 6.16 13.42
CA ARG A 316 14.06 5.51 13.46
C ARG A 316 14.43 4.59 12.30
N GLY A 317 15.19 5.17 11.37
CA GLY A 317 16.03 4.45 10.40
C GLY A 317 16.03 5.14 9.04
N THR A 318 17.21 5.55 8.58
CA THR A 318 17.53 6.22 7.31
C THR A 318 16.50 6.08 6.18
N ILE A 319 16.01 7.22 5.68
CA ILE A 319 15.16 7.29 4.46
C ILE A 319 15.93 6.62 3.30
N PRO A 320 15.34 5.64 2.60
CA PRO A 320 15.98 4.97 1.47
C PRO A 320 16.48 5.98 0.43
N LEU A 321 17.70 5.80 -0.08
CA LEU A 321 18.35 6.72 -1.02
C LEU A 321 17.48 7.03 -2.26
N ILE A 322 16.66 6.07 -2.69
CA ILE A 322 15.71 6.24 -3.81
C ILE A 322 14.59 7.25 -3.51
N VAL A 323 14.11 7.31 -2.26
CA VAL A 323 13.10 8.30 -1.83
C VAL A 323 13.74 9.68 -1.75
N LYS A 324 14.99 9.75 -1.27
CA LYS A 324 15.79 10.98 -1.27
C LYS A 324 16.08 11.49 -2.69
N ASN A 325 16.44 10.60 -3.61
CA ASN A 325 16.73 10.97 -5.00
C ASN A 325 15.46 11.40 -5.76
N ALA A 326 14.35 10.69 -5.60
CA ALA A 326 13.06 11.08 -6.18
C ALA A 326 12.59 12.45 -5.65
N PHE A 327 12.85 12.75 -4.38
CA PHE A 327 12.59 14.05 -3.78
C PHE A 327 13.53 15.14 -4.34
N LEU A 328 14.83 14.86 -4.49
CA LEU A 328 15.80 15.79 -5.07
C LEU A 328 15.51 16.12 -6.53
N GLU A 329 15.04 15.15 -7.32
CA GLU A 329 14.57 15.37 -8.68
C GLU A 329 13.29 16.19 -8.71
N SER A 330 12.32 15.91 -7.81
CA SER A 330 11.08 16.68 -7.75
C SER A 330 11.32 18.14 -7.36
N CYS A 331 12.35 18.41 -6.54
CA CYS A 331 12.82 19.76 -6.19
C CYS A 331 13.37 20.57 -7.37
N LYS A 332 13.91 19.93 -8.43
CA LYS A 332 14.47 20.65 -9.57
C LYS A 332 13.38 21.29 -10.44
N ASP A 333 12.19 20.68 -10.46
CA ASP A 333 11.09 21.07 -11.36
C ASP A 333 9.82 21.53 -10.62
N ASN A 334 9.90 21.79 -9.30
CA ASN A 334 8.76 22.20 -8.46
C ASN A 334 7.55 21.22 -8.48
N SER A 335 7.79 19.91 -8.60
CA SER A 335 6.72 18.88 -8.68
C SER A 335 6.38 18.21 -7.33
N ILE A 336 5.09 17.98 -7.04
CA ILE A 336 4.67 17.35 -5.77
C ILE A 336 4.95 15.83 -5.79
N LEU A 337 5.69 15.32 -4.82
CA LEU A 337 5.87 13.87 -4.60
C LEU A 337 4.76 13.33 -3.69
N LEU A 338 3.91 12.44 -4.23
CA LEU A 338 2.84 11.77 -3.49
C LEU A 338 3.34 10.43 -2.93
N PHE A 339 3.35 10.29 -1.61
CA PHE A 339 3.71 9.05 -0.92
C PHE A 339 2.47 8.49 -0.21
N CYS A 340 1.93 7.34 -0.65
CA CYS A 340 0.87 6.62 0.06
C CYS A 340 -0.31 7.50 0.55
N GLY A 341 -0.76 8.47 -0.24
CA GLY A 341 -1.88 9.34 0.15
C GLY A 341 -1.55 10.42 1.20
N THR A 342 -0.28 10.57 1.62
CA THR A 342 0.20 11.72 2.38
C THR A 342 0.78 12.75 1.41
N PHE A 343 0.25 13.98 1.48
CA PHE A 343 0.79 15.13 0.76
C PHE A 343 1.96 15.68 1.56
N PHE A 344 3.10 15.88 0.91
CA PHE A 344 4.20 16.64 1.49
C PHE A 344 4.37 17.93 0.68
N MET A 345 4.21 19.08 1.34
CA MET A 345 4.55 20.37 0.75
C MET A 345 6.06 20.59 0.87
N PHE A 346 6.69 21.12 -0.18
CA PHE A 346 8.15 21.27 -0.27
C PHE A 346 8.78 21.96 0.96
N ASP A 347 8.14 23.00 1.48
CA ASP A 347 8.68 23.81 2.58
C ASP A 347 8.70 23.06 3.94
N GLU A 348 7.91 22.00 4.10
CA GLU A 348 7.84 21.17 5.32
C GLU A 348 8.89 20.06 5.34
N VAL A 349 9.42 19.71 4.16
CA VAL A 349 10.31 18.56 3.98
C VAL A 349 11.78 18.96 3.94
N LEU A 350 12.09 20.16 3.44
CA LEU A 350 13.47 20.67 3.34
C LEU A 350 14.27 20.59 4.67
N PRO A 351 13.69 20.89 5.85
CA PRO A 351 14.41 20.75 7.12
C PRO A 351 14.66 19.28 7.52
N VAL A 352 13.76 18.36 7.15
CA VAL A 352 13.87 16.92 7.47
C VAL A 352 14.97 16.25 6.65
N PHE A 353 15.26 16.79 5.46
CA PHE A 353 16.30 16.29 4.56
C PHE A 353 17.65 17.02 4.70
N ASP A 354 17.76 17.99 5.62
CA ASP A 354 18.94 18.83 5.85
C ASP A 354 19.36 19.65 4.61
N ILE A 355 18.41 19.90 3.70
CA ILE A 355 18.61 20.67 2.46
C ILE A 355 18.20 22.12 2.74
N HIS A 356 19.17 22.98 2.99
CA HIS A 356 18.93 24.40 3.21
C HIS A 356 18.67 25.08 1.86
N SER A 357 17.47 25.65 1.68
CA SER A 357 17.18 26.51 0.53
C SER A 357 18.03 27.77 0.62
N GLY A 358 18.95 27.95 -0.32
CA GLY A 358 19.94 29.04 -0.33
C GLY A 358 19.37 30.42 -0.66
N ARG A 359 18.43 30.93 0.14
CA ARG A 359 17.93 32.32 0.12
C ARG A 359 17.59 32.68 1.58
N THR A 360 18.38 33.42 2.35
CA THR A 360 18.80 34.81 2.16
C THR A 360 19.95 35.13 3.13
N ARG A 361 21.07 35.67 2.63
CA ARG A 361 22.05 36.40 3.46
C ARG A 361 22.28 37.77 2.83
N ARG A 362 21.33 38.69 3.04
CA ARG A 362 21.56 40.13 2.86
C ARG A 362 20.90 40.89 4.01
N GLU A 363 21.74 41.73 4.61
CA GLU A 363 21.40 42.92 5.41
C GLU A 363 20.72 42.67 6.77
N GLN A 364 21.53 42.32 7.76
CA GLN A 364 21.39 42.93 9.08
C GLN A 364 22.57 43.87 9.31
N THR A 365 22.24 45.15 9.29
CA THR A 365 23.07 46.29 9.66
C THR A 365 23.56 46.14 11.11
N ARG A 366 24.87 46.33 11.30
CA ARG A 366 25.49 46.48 12.63
C ARG A 366 25.16 47.85 13.22
N PRO A 367 25.09 47.95 14.56
CA PRO A 367 25.65 49.11 15.23
C PRO A 367 26.71 48.69 16.28
N GLY A 368 27.80 49.46 16.34
CA GLY A 368 28.74 49.47 17.47
C GLY A 368 30.08 48.77 17.26
N LYS A 369 31.08 49.53 16.82
CA LYS A 369 32.51 49.31 17.14
C LYS A 369 32.83 50.18 18.37
N PRO A 370 33.85 49.87 19.20
CA PRO A 370 35.19 50.36 18.85
C PRO A 370 36.35 49.38 19.12
N ASN A 371 37.30 49.40 18.16
CA ASN A 371 38.77 49.39 18.24
C ASN A 371 39.51 48.43 19.20
N ALA A 372 40.77 48.06 19.03
CA ALA A 372 41.81 47.99 18.00
C ALA A 372 43.03 47.48 18.80
N ARG A 373 43.94 46.72 18.17
CA ARG A 373 45.17 46.12 18.76
C ARG A 373 44.92 44.81 19.51
N ASP A 374 45.33 43.68 18.94
CA ASP A 374 46.65 43.11 19.23
C ASP A 374 46.93 41.84 18.40
N ARG A 375 48.09 41.90 17.73
CA ARG A 375 49.11 40.86 17.56
C ARG A 375 48.84 39.63 16.70
N ALA A 376 49.59 39.66 15.60
CA ALA A 376 50.10 38.57 14.80
C ALA A 376 50.93 37.52 15.57
N SER A 377 51.35 36.49 14.81
CA SER A 377 52.19 35.32 15.13
C SER A 377 51.38 34.07 15.49
N GLY A 378 51.62 32.88 14.94
CA GLY A 378 52.60 32.41 13.95
C GLY A 378 52.50 30.89 13.81
N ARG A 379 53.01 30.39 12.67
CA ARG A 379 53.55 29.03 12.40
C ARG A 379 52.61 27.81 12.51
N ASP A 380 52.12 27.43 11.33
CA ASP A 380 52.50 26.25 10.54
C ASP A 380 52.87 24.91 11.22
N ARG A 381 52.11 23.89 10.79
CA ARG A 381 52.43 22.48 10.55
C ARG A 381 53.05 21.62 11.65
N SER A 382 52.25 20.63 12.11
CA SER A 382 52.75 19.26 12.20
C SER A 382 51.65 18.20 12.04
N ARG A 383 51.94 17.28 11.10
CA ARG A 383 51.79 15.81 11.12
C ARG A 383 50.43 15.11 10.95
N ALA A 384 50.59 14.05 10.13
CA ALA A 384 49.90 12.75 10.09
C ALA A 384 48.68 12.67 9.17
N ALA A 385 48.50 11.65 8.33
CA ALA A 385 49.36 10.55 7.88
C ALA A 385 48.71 9.97 6.60
N HIS A 386 49.54 9.35 5.76
CA HIS A 386 49.13 8.51 4.65
C HIS A 386 48.15 7.40 5.05
N TYR A 387 47.17 7.10 4.19
CA TYR A 387 46.92 5.76 3.63
C TYR A 387 46.04 5.88 2.36
N SER A 388 46.56 5.41 1.23
CA SER A 388 45.78 4.98 0.04
C SER A 388 45.25 3.54 0.27
N PRO A 389 44.74 2.84 -0.76
CA PRO A 389 43.41 2.93 -1.37
C PRO A 389 42.63 1.62 -1.18
N VAL A 390 41.31 1.62 -1.41
CA VAL A 390 40.60 0.37 -1.75
C VAL A 390 39.68 0.65 -2.92
N ASN A 391 39.90 -0.13 -3.98
CA ASN A 391 39.11 -0.25 -5.19
C ASN A 391 37.59 -0.24 -4.93
N PHE A 392 36.84 0.52 -5.72
CA PHE A 392 35.94 -0.01 -6.75
C PHE A 392 35.59 1.10 -7.74
#